data_AF-A0A1C5T5Y7-F1
#
_entry.id   AF-A0A1C5T5Y7-F1
#
_cell.length_a   1.000
_cell.length_b   1.000
_cell.length_c   1.000
_cell.angle_alpha   90.00
_cell.angle_beta   90.00
_cell.angle_gamma   90.00
#
_symmetry.space_group_name_H-M   'P 1'
#
loop_
_entity.id
_entity.type
_entity.pdbx_description
1 polymer ?
#
loop_
_entity_poly.entity_id
_entity_poly.type
_entity_poly.pdbx_seq_one_letter_code
_entity_poly.pdbx_strand_id
1 'polypeptide(L)'
;MPELEKIGKVLDSKIKALTESGKKKIVDNTASVPSALDQLKLEQNELFTELGKTVYENRKAEEHTEYERIFTEIQNKQQLIEAETNKQQVKCCAKCGFPVTEGAIFCLKCGEKVSDSQEGTAEQCPRCGSYLKANAKFCVKCGEKLQ
;
A
#
# COMPACT_ATOMS: atom_id res chain seq x y z
N MET A 1 -22.54 29.89 10.67
CA MET A 1 -22.04 28.56 10.23
C MET A 1 -20.53 28.48 10.44
N PRO A 2 -20.06 28.33 11.68
CA PRO A 2 -18.62 28.38 12.03
C PRO A 2 -17.79 27.19 11.48
N GLU A 3 -18.42 26.08 11.10
CA GLU A 3 -17.73 24.89 10.60
C GLU A 3 -17.34 24.98 9.11
N LEU A 4 -18.13 25.69 8.29
CA LEU A 4 -17.76 25.99 6.90
C LEU A 4 -16.52 26.89 6.81
N GLU A 5 -16.34 27.74 7.82
CA GLU A 5 -15.22 28.68 7.91
C GLU A 5 -13.88 27.97 8.21
N LYS A 6 -13.93 26.83 8.92
CA LYS A 6 -12.75 25.97 9.15
C LYS A 6 -12.36 25.20 7.90
N ILE A 7 -13.34 24.71 7.13
CA ILE A 7 -13.12 24.01 5.86
C ILE A 7 -12.47 24.95 4.84
N GLY A 8 -12.92 26.21 4.76
CA GLY A 8 -12.34 27.23 3.87
C GLY A 8 -10.84 27.43 4.08
N LYS A 9 -10.38 27.57 5.33
CA LYS A 9 -8.95 27.79 5.65
C LYS A 9 -8.05 26.60 5.25
N VAL A 10 -8.55 25.37 5.37
CA VAL A 10 -7.83 24.15 4.99
C VAL A 10 -7.73 24.03 3.46
N LEU A 11 -8.78 24.40 2.74
CA LEU A 11 -8.79 24.41 1.27
C LEU A 11 -7.86 25.52 0.74
N ASP A 12 -7.91 26.73 1.29
CA ASP A 12 -7.09 27.87 0.86
C ASP A 12 -5.58 27.58 0.89
N SER A 13 -5.13 26.86 1.92
CA SER A 13 -3.71 26.50 2.08
C SER A 13 -3.25 25.46 1.05
N LYS A 14 -4.13 24.53 0.65
CA LYS A 14 -3.81 23.51 -0.36
C LYS A 14 -3.99 23.99 -1.80
N ILE A 15 -4.94 24.88 -2.07
CA ILE A 15 -5.10 25.57 -3.35
C ILE A 15 -3.83 26.33 -3.73
N LYS A 16 -3.18 26.98 -2.75
CA LYS A 16 -1.88 27.64 -2.98
C LYS A 16 -0.80 26.66 -3.46
N ALA A 17 -0.72 25.47 -2.85
CA ALA A 17 0.25 24.44 -3.24
C ALA A 17 0.00 23.86 -4.65
N LEU A 18 -1.27 23.65 -5.04
CA LEU A 18 -1.64 23.17 -6.38
C LEU A 18 -1.36 24.22 -7.46
N THR A 19 -1.72 25.48 -7.21
CA THR A 19 -1.53 26.59 -8.17
C THR A 19 -0.06 26.98 -8.36
N GLU A 20 0.79 26.83 -7.34
CA GLU A 20 2.25 27.03 -7.45
C GLU A 20 2.93 25.90 -8.22
N SER A 21 2.42 24.67 -8.12
CA SER A 21 2.94 23.49 -8.83
C SER A 21 2.63 23.51 -10.34
N GLY A 22 1.47 24.06 -10.74
CA GLY A 22 1.06 24.19 -12.14
C GLY A 22 1.91 25.15 -12.98
N LYS A 23 2.51 26.19 -12.37
CA LYS A 23 3.38 27.15 -13.10
C LYS A 23 4.72 26.55 -13.57
N LYS A 24 5.18 25.45 -12.99
CA LYS A 24 6.54 24.91 -13.21
C LYS A 24 6.68 23.99 -14.44
N LYS A 25 5.58 23.56 -15.08
CA LYS A 25 5.60 22.62 -16.22
C LYS A 25 5.49 23.26 -17.60
N ILE A 26 5.46 24.59 -17.70
CA ILE A 26 5.22 25.31 -18.97
C ILE A 26 6.51 25.51 -19.81
N VAL A 27 7.68 25.12 -19.29
CA VAL A 27 8.97 25.33 -19.99
C VAL A 27 9.76 24.02 -20.01
N ASP A 28 9.42 23.12 -20.94
CA ASP A 28 10.41 22.40 -21.76
C ASP A 28 9.71 21.51 -22.80
N ASN A 29 10.17 21.62 -24.04
CA ASN A 29 9.53 21.17 -25.26
C ASN A 29 9.90 19.71 -25.56
N THR A 30 8.91 18.82 -25.75
CA THR A 30 8.83 17.66 -26.69
C THR A 30 7.93 16.53 -26.14
N ALA A 31 7.02 16.04 -27.00
CA ALA A 31 6.06 14.94 -26.84
C ALA A 31 4.73 15.22 -26.07
N SER A 32 3.63 15.31 -26.85
CA SER A 32 2.21 15.24 -26.46
C SER A 32 1.78 16.11 -25.28
N VAL A 33 1.80 17.45 -25.47
CA VAL A 33 1.25 18.42 -24.52
C VAL A 33 -0.26 18.19 -24.38
N PRO A 34 -0.79 17.77 -23.21
CA PRO A 34 -2.23 17.81 -22.96
C PRO A 34 -2.69 19.24 -23.21
N SER A 35 -3.81 19.43 -23.91
CA SER A 35 -4.26 20.79 -24.19
C SER A 35 -4.40 21.57 -22.87
N ALA A 36 -4.21 22.88 -22.88
CA ALA A 36 -4.42 23.69 -21.67
C ALA A 36 -5.81 23.43 -21.04
N LEU A 37 -6.79 23.08 -21.87
CA LEU A 37 -8.11 22.62 -21.45
C LEU A 37 -8.07 21.29 -20.67
N ASP A 38 -7.29 20.31 -21.10
CA ASP A 38 -7.14 19.02 -20.41
C ASP A 38 -6.44 19.18 -19.07
N GLN A 39 -5.44 20.06 -19.00
CA GLN A 39 -4.77 20.39 -17.74
C GLN A 39 -5.74 21.09 -16.76
N LEU A 40 -6.49 22.09 -17.21
CA LEU A 40 -7.49 22.76 -16.37
C LEU A 40 -8.58 21.81 -15.88
N LYS A 41 -9.01 20.85 -16.70
CA LYS A 41 -9.97 19.81 -16.29
C LYS A 41 -9.40 18.88 -15.23
N LEU A 42 -8.12 18.49 -15.36
CA LEU A 42 -7.44 17.69 -14.35
C LEU A 42 -7.36 18.44 -13.02
N GLU A 43 -6.88 19.69 -13.05
CA GLU A 43 -6.77 20.54 -11.87
C GLU A 43 -8.15 20.77 -11.21
N GLN A 44 -9.20 21.01 -12.00
CA GLN A 44 -10.57 21.11 -11.51
C GLN A 44 -11.02 19.83 -10.80
N ASN A 45 -10.77 18.65 -11.37
CA ASN A 45 -11.13 17.38 -10.76
C ASN A 45 -10.35 17.09 -9.48
N GLU A 46 -9.07 17.46 -9.44
CA GLU A 46 -8.25 17.37 -8.22
C GLU A 46 -8.81 18.24 -7.11
N LEU A 47 -9.21 19.48 -7.42
CA LEU A 47 -9.85 20.38 -6.45
C LEU A 47 -11.19 19.82 -5.93
N PHE A 48 -12.04 19.26 -6.80
CA PHE A 48 -13.27 18.60 -6.35
C PHE A 48 -13.00 17.39 -5.47
N THR A 49 -11.97 16.61 -5.79
CA THR A 49 -11.56 15.45 -4.99
C THR A 49 -11.08 15.88 -3.60
N GLU A 50 -10.27 16.92 -3.52
CA GLU A 50 -9.77 17.50 -2.27
C GLU A 50 -10.91 18.05 -1.40
N LEU A 51 -11.83 18.79 -2.01
CA LEU A 51 -13.03 19.29 -1.34
C LEU A 51 -13.86 18.14 -0.79
N GLY A 52 -14.17 17.15 -1.61
CA GLY A 52 -14.95 15.98 -1.20
C GLY A 52 -14.30 15.23 -0.03
N LYS A 53 -12.98 14.99 -0.08
CA LYS A 53 -12.22 14.38 1.01
C LYS A 53 -12.29 15.22 2.29
N THR A 54 -12.10 16.53 2.18
CA THR A 54 -12.11 17.43 3.33
C THR A 54 -13.49 17.47 3.98
N VAL A 55 -14.56 17.57 3.19
CA VAL A 55 -15.93 17.53 3.69
C VAL A 55 -16.21 16.19 4.36
N TYR A 56 -15.86 15.08 3.70
CA TYR A 56 -16.02 13.74 4.26
C TYR A 56 -15.30 13.58 5.61
N GLU A 57 -14.01 13.89 5.69
CA GLU A 57 -13.24 13.70 6.94
C GLU A 57 -13.78 14.50 8.12
N ASN A 58 -14.25 15.72 7.87
CA ASN A 58 -14.79 16.58 8.93
C ASN A 58 -16.22 16.20 9.32
N ARG A 59 -16.99 15.58 8.42
CA ARG A 59 -18.44 15.38 8.58
C ARG A 59 -18.90 13.93 8.62
N LYS A 60 -18.02 12.95 8.40
CA LYS A 60 -18.36 11.52 8.39
C LYS A 60 -18.92 10.99 9.73
N ALA A 61 -18.73 11.73 10.82
CA ALA A 61 -19.23 11.40 12.16
C ALA A 61 -20.53 12.16 12.53
N GLU A 62 -20.98 13.08 11.68
CA GLU A 62 -22.22 13.83 11.88
C GLU A 62 -23.40 13.06 11.26
N GLU A 63 -24.58 13.14 11.88
CA GLU A 63 -25.78 12.49 11.38
C GLU A 63 -26.30 13.29 10.18
N HIS A 64 -26.12 12.75 8.98
CA HIS A 64 -26.38 13.46 7.72
C HIS A 64 -27.27 12.64 6.80
N THR A 65 -28.55 13.00 6.77
CA THR A 65 -29.58 12.29 5.97
C THR A 65 -29.37 12.41 4.46
N GLU A 66 -28.77 13.50 3.97
CA GLU A 66 -28.66 13.77 2.53
C GLU A 66 -27.50 13.02 1.85
N TYR A 67 -26.42 12.75 2.59
CA TYR A 67 -25.20 12.12 2.05
C TYR A 67 -24.90 10.73 2.63
N GLU A 68 -25.78 10.23 3.52
CA GLU A 68 -25.63 8.95 4.22
C GLU A 68 -25.23 7.81 3.27
N ARG A 69 -25.97 7.65 2.17
CA ARG A 69 -25.73 6.60 1.17
C ARG A 69 -24.31 6.63 0.61
N ILE A 70 -23.82 7.82 0.26
CA ILE A 70 -22.47 7.97 -0.33
C ILE A 70 -21.40 7.76 0.74
N PHE A 71 -21.63 8.23 1.97
CA PHE A 71 -20.68 8.06 3.08
C PHE A 71 -20.53 6.59 3.46
N THR A 72 -21.63 5.83 3.52
CA THR A 72 -21.59 4.38 3.75
C THR A 72 -20.82 3.65 2.64
N GLU A 73 -21.08 3.97 1.36
CA GLU A 73 -20.33 3.37 0.25
C GLU A 73 -18.83 3.69 0.31
N ILE A 74 -18.46 4.93 0.67
CA ILE A 74 -17.04 5.30 0.87
C ILE A 74 -16.41 4.46 1.98
N GLN A 75 -17.09 4.30 3.13
CA GLN A 75 -16.59 3.46 4.23
C GLN A 75 -16.41 2.00 3.82
N ASN A 76 -17.39 1.43 3.11
CA ASN A 76 -17.30 0.06 2.58
C ASN A 76 -16.11 -0.09 1.63
N LYS A 77 -15.90 0.87 0.72
CA LYS A 77 -14.74 0.84 -0.19
C LYS A 77 -13.42 1.01 0.54
N GLN A 78 -13.34 1.85 1.59
CA GLN A 78 -12.14 1.99 2.42
C GLN A 78 -11.75 0.65 3.06
N GLN A 79 -12.72 -0.07 3.63
CA GLN A 79 -12.49 -1.40 4.21
C GLN A 79 -12.01 -2.42 3.16
N LEU A 80 -12.61 -2.42 1.97
CA LEU A 80 -12.19 -3.31 0.87
C LEU A 80 -10.78 -2.98 0.37
N ILE A 81 -10.44 -1.69 0.25
CA ILE A 81 -9.09 -1.23 -0.13
C ILE A 81 -8.07 -1.69 0.92
N GLU A 82 -8.37 -1.53 2.21
CA GLU A 82 -7.49 -1.98 3.29
C GLU A 82 -7.29 -3.50 3.26
N ALA A 83 -8.37 -4.27 3.11
CA ALA A 83 -8.31 -5.72 3.01
C ALA A 83 -7.46 -6.17 1.81
N GLU A 84 -7.62 -5.52 0.65
CA GLU A 84 -6.85 -5.86 -0.55
C GLU A 84 -5.38 -5.41 -0.45
N THR A 85 -5.12 -4.26 0.17
CA THR A 85 -3.76 -3.78 0.44
C THR A 85 -3.02 -4.74 1.38
N ASN A 86 -3.71 -5.27 2.40
CA ASN A 86 -3.13 -6.24 3.34
C ASN A 86 -2.80 -7.58 2.67
N LYS A 87 -3.59 -8.05 1.70
CA LYS A 87 -3.24 -9.22 0.88
C LYS A 87 -2.02 -8.98 0.00
N GLN A 88 -1.81 -7.73 -0.43
CA GLN A 88 -0.70 -7.34 -1.28
C GLN A 88 0.54 -6.91 -0.48
N GLN A 89 0.56 -7.11 0.85
CA GLN A 89 1.77 -6.85 1.65
C GLN A 89 2.89 -7.79 1.22
N VAL A 90 3.71 -7.30 0.29
CA VAL A 90 4.92 -7.97 -0.13
C VAL A 90 5.88 -7.94 1.05
N LYS A 91 6.13 -9.11 1.65
CA LYS A 91 7.10 -9.24 2.74
C LYS A 91 8.46 -8.83 2.19
N CYS A 92 9.11 -7.84 2.78
CA CYS A 92 10.47 -7.49 2.37
C CYS A 92 11.49 -8.31 3.18
N CYS A 93 12.61 -8.68 2.55
CA CYS A 93 13.70 -9.35 3.22
C CYS A 93 14.29 -8.42 4.29
N ALA A 94 14.33 -8.88 5.55
CA ALA A 94 14.84 -8.09 6.67
C ALA A 94 16.32 -7.65 6.51
N LYS A 95 17.12 -8.39 5.74
CA LYS A 95 18.55 -8.09 5.56
C LYS A 95 18.85 -7.15 4.39
N CYS A 96 18.09 -7.22 3.31
CA CYS A 96 18.42 -6.47 2.09
C CYS A 96 17.26 -5.64 1.51
N GLY A 97 16.09 -5.68 2.15
CA GLY A 97 14.89 -4.95 1.73
C GLY A 97 14.24 -5.46 0.45
N PHE A 98 14.77 -6.52 -0.17
CA PHE A 98 14.23 -7.03 -1.43
C PHE A 98 12.84 -7.63 -1.21
N PRO A 99 11.85 -7.39 -2.09
CA PRO A 99 10.52 -7.97 -1.96
C PRO A 99 10.59 -9.50 -2.05
N VAL A 100 9.96 -10.18 -1.10
CA VAL A 100 9.94 -11.63 -0.94
C VAL A 100 8.50 -12.09 -1.15
N THR A 101 8.33 -13.04 -2.05
CA THR A 101 7.03 -13.61 -2.39
C THR A 101 6.49 -14.44 -1.21
N GLU A 102 5.17 -14.51 -1.07
CA GLU A 102 4.55 -15.39 -0.09
C GLU A 102 5.04 -16.84 -0.28
N GLY A 103 5.45 -17.48 0.82
CA GLY A 103 6.01 -18.84 0.80
C GLY A 103 7.51 -18.96 0.45
N ALA A 104 8.21 -17.87 0.14
CA ALA A 104 9.65 -17.95 -0.11
C ALA A 104 10.45 -18.19 1.18
N ILE A 105 11.21 -19.29 1.20
CA ILE A 105 12.03 -19.72 2.33
C ILE A 105 13.32 -18.88 2.43
N PHE A 106 13.83 -18.42 1.29
CA PHE A 106 15.06 -17.64 1.17
C PHE A 106 14.85 -16.42 0.27
N CYS A 107 15.55 -15.33 0.57
CA CYS A 107 15.59 -14.16 -0.28
C CYS A 107 16.38 -14.47 -1.56
N LEU A 108 15.75 -14.27 -2.72
CA LEU A 108 16.38 -14.48 -4.03
C LEU A 108 17.59 -13.58 -4.28
N LYS A 109 17.68 -12.42 -3.61
CA LYS A 109 18.75 -11.44 -3.82
C LYS A 109 19.95 -11.64 -2.91
N CYS A 110 19.74 -11.96 -1.63
CA CYS A 110 20.82 -12.03 -0.64
C CYS A 110 21.01 -13.41 0.01
N GLY A 111 20.16 -14.39 -0.33
CA GLY A 111 20.21 -15.75 0.22
C GLY A 111 19.76 -15.86 1.68
N GLU A 112 19.35 -14.76 2.32
CA GLU A 112 18.92 -14.75 3.72
C GLU A 112 17.62 -15.53 3.89
N LYS A 113 17.49 -16.26 5.00
CA LYS A 113 16.28 -17.03 5.29
C LYS A 113 15.15 -16.08 5.72
N VAL A 114 13.97 -16.19 5.12
CA VAL A 114 12.83 -15.27 5.33
C VAL A 114 11.63 -15.98 5.99
N SER A 115 11.80 -17.23 6.42
CA SER A 115 10.69 -18.11 6.79
C SER A 115 9.87 -17.64 8.00
N ASP A 116 8.58 -17.39 7.76
CA ASP A 116 7.46 -17.79 8.63
C ASP A 116 6.69 -18.90 7.93
N SER A 117 7.19 -20.13 8.06
CA SER A 117 6.43 -21.33 7.71
C SER A 117 6.52 -22.26 8.89
N GLN A 118 5.74 -21.96 9.92
CA GLN A 118 5.26 -23.02 10.80
C GLN A 118 4.11 -23.70 10.06
N GLU A 119 4.39 -24.87 9.50
CA GLU A 119 3.62 -26.09 9.74
C GLU A 119 4.24 -27.24 8.94
N GLY A 120 4.71 -28.22 9.69
CA GLY A 120 5.58 -29.29 9.25
C GLY A 120 6.59 -29.47 10.36
N THR A 121 6.36 -30.49 11.18
CA THR A 121 7.27 -30.98 12.22
C THR A 121 8.60 -31.41 11.57
N ALA A 122 9.39 -30.43 11.19
CA ALA A 122 10.67 -30.61 10.54
C ALA A 122 11.70 -30.84 11.62
N GLU A 123 11.96 -32.11 11.92
CA GLU A 123 13.11 -32.52 12.71
C GLU A 123 14.37 -31.89 12.10
N GLN A 124 15.25 -31.35 12.94
CA GLN A 124 16.54 -30.85 12.48
C GLN A 124 17.55 -31.99 12.47
N CYS A 125 18.38 -32.05 11.45
CA CYS A 125 19.46 -33.02 11.41
C CYS A 125 20.38 -32.82 12.63
N PRO A 126 20.60 -33.86 13.46
CA PRO A 126 21.44 -33.74 14.65
C PRO A 126 22.91 -33.43 14.31
N ARG A 127 23.35 -33.70 13.08
CA ARG A 127 24.72 -33.45 12.63
C ARG A 127 24.95 -32.06 12.06
N CYS A 128 24.02 -31.54 11.24
CA CYS A 128 24.25 -30.30 10.50
C CYS A 128 23.17 -29.22 10.70
N GLY A 129 22.13 -29.51 11.50
CA GLY A 129 21.05 -28.58 11.80
C GLY A 129 20.12 -28.27 10.62
N SER A 130 20.26 -28.97 9.48
CA SER A 130 19.35 -28.76 8.35
C SER A 130 17.96 -29.26 8.67
N TYR A 131 16.93 -28.54 8.23
CA TYR A 131 15.54 -28.99 8.32
C TYR A 131 15.32 -30.25 7.48
N LEU A 132 14.73 -31.27 8.10
CA LEU A 132 14.36 -32.53 7.47
C LEU A 132 12.87 -32.51 7.16
N LYS A 133 12.50 -33.13 6.04
CA LYS A 133 11.08 -33.42 5.76
C LYS A 133 10.62 -34.52 6.73
N ALA A 134 9.34 -34.53 7.08
CA ALA A 134 8.74 -35.59 7.88
C ALA A 134 9.07 -36.97 7.27
N ASN A 135 9.66 -37.87 8.07
CA ASN A 135 10.11 -39.22 7.68
C ASN A 135 11.33 -39.30 6.72
N ALA A 136 12.25 -38.33 6.75
CA ALA A 136 13.47 -38.40 5.94
C ALA A 136 14.47 -39.44 6.47
N LYS A 137 14.79 -40.47 5.66
CA LYS A 137 15.77 -41.54 5.98
C LYS A 137 17.24 -41.10 5.93
N PHE A 138 17.49 -39.93 5.36
CA PHE A 138 18.84 -39.38 5.24
C PHE A 138 18.77 -37.86 5.10
N CYS A 139 19.80 -37.19 5.63
CA CYS A 139 19.96 -35.77 5.49
C CYS A 139 20.41 -35.45 4.07
N VAL A 140 19.56 -34.75 3.32
CA VAL A 140 19.88 -34.29 1.96
C VAL A 140 21.06 -33.32 1.89
N LYS A 141 21.46 -32.72 3.02
CA LYS A 141 22.55 -31.73 3.08
C LYS A 141 23.90 -32.34 3.46
N CYS A 142 23.95 -33.21 4.46
CA CYS A 142 25.20 -33.76 4.98
C CYS A 142 25.35 -35.29 4.82
N GLY A 143 24.35 -35.97 4.27
CA GLY A 143 24.37 -37.42 4.04
C GLY A 143 24.18 -38.26 5.31
N GLU A 144 23.90 -37.64 6.45
CA GLU A 144 23.69 -38.36 7.71
C GLU A 144 22.46 -39.28 7.62
N LYS A 145 22.58 -40.50 8.12
CA LYS A 145 21.47 -41.46 8.12
C LYS A 145 20.57 -41.20 9.33
N LEU A 146 19.31 -40.92 9.06
CA LEU A 146 18.27 -40.61 10.03
C LEU A 146 17.26 -41.76 9.89
N GLN A 147 16.83 -42.39 10.98
CA GLN A 147 16.38 -43.80 10.97
C GLN A 147 15.41 -44.22 9.85
#